data_AF-A0A8T7I9V0-F1
#
_entry.id   AF-A0A8T7I9V0-F1
#
_cell.length_a   1.000
_cell.length_b   1.000
_cell.length_c   1.000
_cell.angle_alpha   90.00
_cell.angle_beta   90.00
_cell.angle_gamma   90.00
#
_symmetry.space_group_name_H-M   'P 1'
#
loop_
_entity.id
_entity.type
_entity.pdbx_description
1 polymer ?
#
loop_
_entity_poly.entity_id
_entity_poly.type
_entity_poly.pdbx_seq_one_letter_code
_entity_poly.pdbx_strand_id
1 'polypeptide(L)'
;MFKKTLIATSAALLATSTFAADIDNTNLDIAFQGAHFQGAGNQISMLRVPVTNKDTGETQFFDMSAQFAADKNGNLIFKNISSVKSVAFASANQLVAGHYLDTDNCSWFVEGPSVTSNGRLSWSFFKPANNIGCSNSYSRNGQVLSGPLENNQLAVTLDSVYKKIIKTSESNLNYGVYRDSYILSAVQVGQSIAISIYDSSGLDGNWTIRQAPYPGKKED
;
A
#
# COMPACT_ATOMS: atom_id res chain seq x y z
N MET A 1 55.29 30.06 21.67
CA MET A 1 54.14 30.12 22.59
C MET A 1 52.88 30.38 21.78
N PHE A 2 52.09 29.35 21.50
CA PHE A 2 50.78 29.47 20.83
C PHE A 2 49.69 28.84 21.71
N LYS A 3 48.61 29.59 21.87
CA LYS A 3 47.58 29.44 22.90
C LYS A 3 46.67 28.24 22.65
N LYS A 4 46.43 27.46 23.70
CA LYS A 4 45.39 26.43 23.80
C LYS A 4 44.01 27.11 23.84
N THR A 5 43.18 26.91 22.83
CA THR A 5 41.72 27.08 22.96
C THR A 5 41.05 26.18 21.94
N LEU A 6 40.33 25.15 22.40
CA LEU A 6 39.27 24.56 21.60
C LEU A 6 38.15 24.11 22.52
N ILE A 7 36.96 24.46 22.07
CA ILE A 7 35.74 24.73 22.82
C ILE A 7 34.98 23.44 23.04
N ALA A 8 34.61 23.17 24.29
CA ALA A 8 33.65 22.15 24.64
C ALA A 8 32.27 22.55 24.08
N THR A 9 31.85 21.90 22.98
CA THR A 9 30.49 22.02 22.46
C THR A 9 29.70 20.82 22.95
N SER A 10 29.12 20.96 24.15
CA SER A 10 28.14 20.01 24.66
C SER A 10 26.86 20.14 23.83
N ALA A 11 26.62 19.16 22.96
CA ALA A 11 25.35 19.01 22.27
C ALA A 11 24.28 18.63 23.31
N ALA A 12 23.47 19.61 23.72
CA ALA A 12 22.21 19.34 24.39
C ALA A 12 21.25 18.72 23.36
N LEU A 13 21.23 17.39 23.28
CA LEU A 13 20.09 16.67 22.71
C LEU A 13 18.89 16.96 23.62
N LEU A 14 18.06 17.93 23.24
CA LEU A 14 16.72 18.06 23.79
C LEU A 14 15.96 16.79 23.42
N ALA A 15 15.79 15.91 24.39
CA ALA A 15 14.85 14.81 24.32
C ALA A 15 13.45 15.41 24.17
N THR A 16 12.90 15.41 22.95
CA THR A 16 11.49 15.69 22.74
C THR A 16 10.71 14.54 23.35
N SER A 17 10.07 14.77 24.50
CA SER A 17 9.12 13.83 25.07
C SER A 17 7.93 13.70 24.11
N THR A 18 7.79 12.52 23.50
CA THR A 18 6.62 12.16 22.70
C THR A 18 5.49 11.78 23.65
N PHE A 19 4.39 12.53 23.63
CA PHE A 19 3.19 12.19 24.39
C PHE A 19 2.21 11.50 23.47
N ALA A 20 2.08 10.18 23.60
CA ALA A 20 0.95 9.47 23.06
C ALA A 20 -0.24 9.62 24.05
N ALA A 21 -1.44 9.78 23.51
CA ALA A 21 -2.65 9.87 24.31
C ALA A 21 -3.13 8.44 24.60
N ASP A 22 -2.98 8.02 25.87
CA ASP A 22 -3.58 6.80 26.34
C ASP A 22 -5.11 7.02 26.43
N ILE A 23 -5.89 6.14 25.82
CA ILE A 23 -7.34 6.19 25.97
C ILE A 23 -7.70 5.27 27.14
N ASP A 24 -8.15 5.89 28.24
CA ASP A 24 -8.64 5.22 29.44
C ASP A 24 -9.57 4.05 29.08
N ASN A 25 -9.32 2.89 29.69
CA ASN A 25 -10.06 1.64 29.48
C ASN A 25 -9.98 1.04 28.07
N THR A 26 -8.96 1.38 27.28
CA THR A 26 -8.67 0.68 26.03
C THR A 26 -7.23 0.14 26.00
N ASN A 27 -7.01 -0.88 25.18
CA ASN A 27 -5.68 -1.38 24.84
C ASN A 27 -5.07 -0.60 23.66
N LEU A 28 -5.56 0.61 23.35
CA LEU A 28 -5.08 1.42 22.24
C LEU A 28 -4.32 2.64 22.76
N ASP A 29 -3.22 2.96 22.10
CA ASP A 29 -2.41 4.15 22.31
C ASP A 29 -2.42 5.00 21.04
N ILE A 30 -2.81 6.28 21.13
CA ILE A 30 -2.92 7.18 19.97
C ILE A 30 -1.79 8.20 19.98
N ALA A 31 -0.92 8.12 18.96
CA ALA A 31 0.29 8.92 18.84
C ALA A 31 0.10 10.12 17.89
N PHE A 32 -0.73 11.10 18.26
CA PHE A 32 -1.03 12.27 17.42
C PHE A 32 0.21 13.02 16.89
N GLN A 33 1.34 12.99 17.59
CA GLN A 33 2.62 13.57 17.13
C GLN A 33 3.13 12.99 15.80
N GLY A 34 2.73 11.77 15.44
CA GLY A 34 3.08 11.15 14.17
C GLY A 34 2.15 11.52 13.01
N ALA A 35 1.07 12.27 13.28
CA ALA A 35 0.05 12.62 12.30
C ALA A 35 0.36 13.95 11.59
N HIS A 36 -0.15 14.08 10.36
CA HIS A 36 -0.17 15.35 9.63
C HIS A 36 -1.52 16.04 9.81
N PHE A 37 -1.51 17.28 10.31
CA PHE A 37 -2.72 18.05 10.57
C PHE A 37 -2.95 19.10 9.51
N GLN A 38 -4.16 19.16 8.99
CA GLN A 38 -4.65 20.24 8.14
C GLN A 38 -5.99 20.71 8.70
N GLY A 39 -6.16 22.02 8.90
CA GLY A 39 -7.39 22.58 9.43
C GLY A 39 -7.86 23.79 8.64
N ALA A 40 -9.19 23.97 8.58
CA ALA A 40 -9.83 25.14 8.00
C ALA A 40 -11.10 25.47 8.78
N GLY A 41 -11.16 26.69 9.33
CA GLY A 41 -12.28 27.12 10.17
C GLY A 41 -12.42 26.22 11.41
N ASN A 42 -13.59 25.60 11.58
CA ASN A 42 -13.84 24.68 12.67
C ASN A 42 -13.64 23.21 12.31
N GLN A 43 -13.05 22.89 11.15
CA GLN A 43 -12.76 21.51 10.75
C GLN A 43 -11.27 21.22 10.83
N ILE A 44 -10.94 20.00 11.25
CA ILE A 44 -9.59 19.45 11.26
C ILE A 44 -9.57 18.09 10.58
N SER A 45 -8.59 17.88 9.73
CA SER A 45 -8.22 16.63 9.11
C SER A 45 -6.87 16.22 9.68
N MET A 46 -6.79 14.99 10.16
CA MET A 46 -5.60 14.39 10.77
C MET A 46 -5.25 13.18 9.91
N LEU A 47 -4.21 13.28 9.11
CA LEU A 47 -3.77 12.22 8.22
C LEU A 47 -2.73 11.37 8.94
N ARG A 48 -2.85 10.06 8.81
CA ARG A 48 -1.92 9.05 9.35
C ARG A 48 -1.67 9.17 10.85
N VAL A 49 -2.75 9.27 11.61
CA VAL A 49 -2.69 9.12 13.06
C VAL A 49 -2.27 7.68 13.41
N PRO A 50 -1.08 7.45 13.99
CA PRO A 50 -0.66 6.13 14.45
C PRO A 50 -1.47 5.73 15.69
N VAL A 51 -2.02 4.53 15.65
CA VAL A 51 -2.78 3.89 16.73
C VAL A 51 -2.14 2.54 17.01
N THR A 52 -1.52 2.39 18.16
CA THR A 52 -0.80 1.19 18.57
C THR A 52 -1.64 0.37 19.52
N ASN A 53 -1.80 -0.92 19.24
CA ASN A 53 -2.39 -1.86 20.19
C ASN A 53 -1.31 -2.25 21.23
N LYS A 54 -1.56 -1.93 22.50
CA LYS A 54 -0.62 -2.11 23.62
C LYS A 54 -0.34 -3.59 23.94
N ASP A 55 -1.27 -4.49 23.63
CA ASP A 55 -1.12 -5.93 23.90
C ASP A 55 -0.27 -6.63 22.84
N THR A 56 -0.42 -6.23 21.58
CA THR A 56 0.24 -6.85 20.42
C THR A 56 1.47 -6.08 19.94
N GLY A 57 1.59 -4.80 20.29
CA GLY A 57 2.61 -3.89 19.77
C GLY A 57 2.38 -3.44 18.32
N GLU A 58 1.29 -3.85 17.68
CA GLU A 58 1.01 -3.50 16.28
C GLU A 58 0.49 -2.06 16.15
N THR A 59 1.13 -1.26 15.29
CA THR A 59 0.68 0.10 14.95
C THR A 59 -0.07 0.11 13.63
N GLN A 60 -1.27 0.68 13.64
CA GLN A 60 -2.08 0.98 12.46
C GLN A 60 -2.21 2.48 12.27
N PHE A 61 -2.33 2.94 11.03
CA PHE A 61 -2.50 4.37 10.73
C PHE A 61 -3.97 4.64 10.40
N PHE A 62 -4.50 5.78 10.83
CA PHE A 62 -5.87 6.23 10.56
C PHE A 62 -5.89 7.67 10.04
N ASP A 63 -6.67 7.91 9.00
CA ASP A 63 -7.02 9.25 8.54
C ASP A 63 -8.33 9.63 9.24
N MET A 64 -8.28 10.68 10.04
CA MET A 64 -9.39 11.13 10.86
C MET A 64 -9.84 12.52 10.44
N SER A 65 -11.12 12.82 10.58
CA SER A 65 -11.62 14.19 10.48
C SER A 65 -12.53 14.48 11.66
N ALA A 66 -12.49 15.71 12.16
CA ALA A 66 -13.33 16.15 13.25
C ALA A 66 -13.70 17.62 13.07
N GLN A 67 -14.78 18.03 13.71
CA GLN A 67 -15.22 19.42 13.75
C GLN A 67 -15.17 19.93 15.19
N PHE A 68 -14.51 21.07 15.42
CA PHE A 68 -14.55 21.78 16.68
C PHE A 68 -15.90 22.46 16.87
N ALA A 69 -16.46 22.31 18.06
CA ALA A 69 -17.64 23.04 18.51
C ALA A 69 -17.48 23.41 19.99
N ALA A 70 -18.14 24.48 20.41
CA ALA A 70 -18.33 24.74 21.84
C ALA A 70 -19.50 23.90 22.36
N ASP A 71 -19.35 23.29 23.54
CA ASP A 71 -20.46 22.74 24.29
C ASP A 71 -21.28 23.87 24.95
N LYS A 72 -22.33 23.51 25.69
CA LYS A 72 -23.20 24.48 26.40
C LYS A 72 -22.46 25.27 27.49
N ASN A 73 -21.29 24.81 27.91
CA ASN A 73 -20.47 25.40 28.95
C ASN A 73 -19.27 26.18 28.36
N GLY A 74 -19.16 26.26 27.03
CA GLY A 74 -18.05 26.93 26.35
C GLY A 74 -16.78 26.07 26.19
N ASN A 75 -16.81 24.78 26.54
CA ASN A 75 -15.68 23.89 26.34
C ASN A 75 -15.56 23.52 24.87
N LEU A 76 -14.33 23.47 24.36
CA LEU A 76 -14.05 22.99 23.02
C LEU A 76 -14.22 21.47 22.98
N ILE A 77 -15.12 20.98 22.14
CA ILE A 77 -15.40 19.57 21.92
C ILE A 77 -15.26 19.21 20.45
N PHE A 78 -14.88 17.96 20.18
CA PHE A 78 -14.93 17.39 18.84
C PHE A 78 -16.34 16.86 18.56
N LYS A 79 -16.88 17.20 17.39
CA LYS A 79 -18.13 16.69 16.81
C LYS A 79 -17.85 16.13 15.42
N ASN A 80 -18.78 15.31 14.91
CA ASN A 80 -18.71 14.73 13.56
C ASN A 80 -17.36 14.04 13.30
N ILE A 81 -16.87 13.30 14.30
CA ILE A 81 -15.63 12.55 14.17
C ILE A 81 -15.86 11.42 13.19
N SER A 82 -15.05 11.36 12.15
CA SER A 82 -14.93 10.20 11.28
C SER A 82 -13.50 9.72 11.28
N SER A 83 -13.33 8.41 11.15
CA SER A 83 -12.03 7.81 10.97
C SER A 83 -12.13 6.72 9.90
N VAL A 84 -11.10 6.65 9.08
CA VAL A 84 -10.88 5.55 8.15
C VAL A 84 -9.46 5.06 8.36
N LYS A 85 -9.26 3.74 8.29
CA LYS A 85 -7.90 3.19 8.33
C LYS A 85 -7.11 3.79 7.17
N SER A 86 -6.02 4.48 7.47
CA SER A 86 -5.13 4.99 6.44
C SER A 86 -4.63 3.80 5.64
N VAL A 87 -4.43 4.03 4.35
CA VAL A 87 -3.72 3.06 3.54
C VAL A 87 -2.33 2.87 4.14
N ALA A 88 -2.00 1.63 4.51
CA ALA A 88 -0.61 1.33 4.82
C ALA A 88 0.21 1.61 3.56
N PHE A 89 1.32 2.35 3.69
CA PHE A 89 2.38 2.33 2.69
C PHE A 89 3.07 0.96 2.80
N ALA A 90 2.31 -0.11 2.52
CA ALA A 90 2.75 -1.48 2.69
C ALA A 90 3.65 -1.94 1.53
N SER A 91 3.89 -1.10 0.53
CA SER A 91 4.98 -1.33 -0.39
C SER A 91 5.54 -0.02 -0.94
N ALA A 92 6.87 0.13 -0.92
CA ALA A 92 7.59 1.05 -1.82
C ALA A 92 7.33 0.71 -3.30
N ASN A 93 6.71 -0.44 -3.54
CA ASN A 93 6.37 -1.00 -4.82
C ASN A 93 4.93 -0.62 -5.22
N GLN A 94 4.64 0.68 -5.33
CA GLN A 94 3.37 1.14 -5.89
C GLN A 94 3.36 0.91 -7.41
N LEU A 95 2.32 0.25 -7.90
CA LEU A 95 2.12 0.10 -9.35
C LEU A 95 1.47 1.35 -9.91
N VAL A 96 1.93 1.76 -11.08
CA VAL A 96 1.36 2.90 -11.81
C VAL A 96 0.21 2.39 -12.67
N ALA A 97 -0.96 3.03 -12.53
CA ALA A 97 -2.09 2.73 -13.40
C ALA A 97 -1.87 3.30 -14.80
N GLY A 98 -2.42 2.62 -15.79
CA GLY A 98 -2.36 3.05 -17.17
C GLY A 98 -2.29 1.90 -18.15
N HIS A 99 -1.85 2.25 -19.35
CA HIS A 99 -1.73 1.34 -20.46
C HIS A 99 -0.28 0.89 -20.65
N TYR A 100 -0.10 -0.40 -20.89
CA TYR A 100 1.19 -1.08 -21.01
C TYR A 100 1.19 -2.03 -22.19
N LEU A 101 2.38 -2.32 -22.72
CA LEU A 101 2.62 -3.33 -23.74
C LEU A 101 3.53 -4.42 -23.18
N ASP A 102 3.22 -5.68 -23.44
CA ASP A 102 4.20 -6.75 -23.23
C ASP A 102 5.18 -6.87 -24.42
N THR A 103 6.05 -7.88 -24.37
CA THR A 103 7.04 -8.15 -25.40
C THR A 103 6.45 -8.56 -26.74
N ASP A 104 5.20 -9.02 -26.77
CA ASP A 104 4.47 -9.42 -27.97
C ASP A 104 3.60 -8.28 -28.52
N ASN A 105 3.85 -7.05 -28.05
CA ASN A 105 3.08 -5.84 -28.36
C ASN A 105 1.63 -5.89 -27.87
N CYS A 106 1.28 -6.83 -26.99
CA CYS A 106 -0.08 -6.96 -26.49
C CYS A 106 -0.42 -5.86 -25.49
N SER A 107 -1.63 -5.31 -25.61
CA SER A 107 -2.11 -4.26 -24.71
C SER A 107 -2.56 -4.82 -23.36
N TRP A 108 -2.03 -4.25 -22.29
CA TRP A 108 -2.41 -4.51 -20.90
C TRP A 108 -2.87 -3.19 -20.26
N PHE A 109 -3.95 -3.28 -19.50
CA PHE A 109 -4.50 -2.18 -18.71
C PHE A 109 -4.29 -2.49 -17.24
N VAL A 110 -3.67 -1.55 -16.53
CA VAL A 110 -3.45 -1.61 -15.09
C VAL A 110 -4.35 -0.57 -14.46
N GLU A 111 -5.29 -1.01 -13.63
CA GLU A 111 -6.24 -0.16 -12.93
C GLU A 111 -5.94 -0.11 -11.43
N GLY A 112 -6.30 1.01 -10.80
CA GLY A 112 -6.10 1.25 -9.37
C GLY A 112 -5.14 2.42 -9.07
N PRO A 113 -4.59 2.49 -7.85
CA PRO A 113 -4.96 1.65 -6.73
C PRO A 113 -6.37 1.97 -6.21
N SER A 114 -7.07 0.93 -5.75
CA SER A 114 -8.19 1.07 -4.81
C SER A 114 -7.77 0.63 -3.42
N VAL A 115 -8.50 1.01 -2.38
CA VAL A 115 -8.22 0.63 -0.99
C VAL A 115 -9.20 -0.46 -0.56
N THR A 116 -8.69 -1.61 -0.14
CA THR A 116 -9.50 -2.72 0.38
C THR A 116 -9.92 -2.49 1.83
N SER A 117 -10.89 -3.25 2.33
CA SER A 117 -11.43 -3.11 3.70
C SER A 117 -10.40 -3.29 4.82
N ASN A 118 -9.29 -3.99 4.56
CA ASN A 118 -8.18 -4.16 5.48
C ASN A 118 -7.07 -3.10 5.33
N GLY A 119 -7.23 -2.12 4.44
CA GLY A 119 -6.30 -1.02 4.21
C GLY A 119 -5.13 -1.34 3.27
N ARG A 120 -5.17 -2.45 2.52
CA ARG A 120 -4.19 -2.74 1.45
C ARG A 120 -4.57 -1.98 0.18
N LEU A 121 -3.59 -1.60 -0.62
CA LEU A 121 -3.80 -1.12 -1.98
C LEU A 121 -4.08 -2.32 -2.89
N SER A 122 -5.01 -2.17 -3.83
CA SER A 122 -5.34 -3.18 -4.83
C SER A 122 -5.24 -2.63 -6.24
N TRP A 123 -4.61 -3.42 -7.11
CA TRP A 123 -4.53 -3.16 -8.55
C TRP A 123 -5.09 -4.35 -9.32
N SER A 124 -5.71 -4.03 -10.45
CA SER A 124 -6.23 -5.00 -11.41
C SER A 124 -5.44 -4.92 -12.70
N PHE A 125 -5.13 -6.08 -13.26
CA PHE A 125 -4.49 -6.24 -14.55
C PHE A 125 -5.50 -6.83 -15.52
N PHE A 126 -5.59 -6.25 -16.71
CA PHE A 126 -6.49 -6.72 -17.74
C PHE A 126 -5.85 -6.65 -19.12
N LYS A 127 -5.78 -7.80 -19.78
CA LYS A 127 -5.50 -7.93 -21.21
C LYS A 127 -6.81 -8.29 -21.90
N PRO A 128 -7.31 -7.48 -22.84
CA PRO A 128 -8.57 -7.77 -23.52
C PRO A 128 -8.40 -8.88 -24.59
N ALA A 129 -9.51 -9.57 -24.89
CA ALA A 129 -9.57 -10.64 -25.89
C ALA A 129 -9.59 -10.16 -27.36
N ASN A 130 -9.79 -8.87 -27.61
CA ASN A 130 -10.05 -8.30 -28.93
C ASN A 130 -8.80 -8.01 -29.78
N ASN A 131 -7.68 -8.69 -29.52
CA ASN A 131 -6.43 -8.57 -30.29
C ASN A 131 -5.84 -7.14 -30.36
N ILE A 132 -6.07 -6.28 -29.37
CA ILE A 132 -5.43 -4.95 -29.36
C ILE A 132 -3.93 -5.14 -29.14
N GLY A 133 -3.16 -5.08 -30.24
CA GLY A 133 -1.72 -5.31 -30.25
C GLY A 133 -1.29 -6.78 -30.20
N CYS A 134 -2.22 -7.75 -30.28
CA CYS A 134 -1.90 -9.17 -30.14
C CYS A 134 -2.30 -9.99 -31.38
N SER A 135 -1.54 -11.05 -31.64
CA SER A 135 -1.97 -12.14 -32.54
C SER A 135 -3.00 -13.08 -31.91
N ASN A 136 -3.03 -13.20 -30.58
CA ASN A 136 -3.93 -14.10 -29.85
C ASN A 136 -5.08 -13.38 -29.13
N SER A 137 -6.28 -13.97 -29.21
CA SER A 137 -7.54 -13.38 -28.72
C SER A 137 -7.90 -13.79 -27.28
N TYR A 138 -6.92 -14.22 -26.49
CA TYR A 138 -7.19 -14.63 -25.11
C TYR A 138 -7.16 -13.43 -24.17
N SER A 139 -8.25 -13.25 -23.42
CA SER A 139 -8.26 -12.33 -22.29
C SER A 139 -7.46 -12.89 -21.13
N ARG A 140 -6.73 -12.02 -20.43
CA ARG A 140 -6.05 -12.37 -19.18
C ARG A 140 -6.42 -11.32 -18.14
N ASN A 141 -6.68 -11.77 -16.92
CA ASN A 141 -6.93 -10.89 -15.81
C ASN A 141 -6.14 -11.36 -14.58
N GLY A 142 -5.89 -10.42 -13.69
CA GLY A 142 -5.27 -10.69 -12.40
C GLY A 142 -5.53 -9.53 -11.46
N GLN A 143 -5.39 -9.80 -10.17
CA GLN A 143 -5.53 -8.79 -9.14
C GLN A 143 -4.43 -8.99 -8.12
N VAL A 144 -3.82 -7.90 -7.66
CA VAL A 144 -2.82 -7.92 -6.59
C VAL A 144 -3.21 -6.99 -5.45
N LEU A 145 -2.76 -7.33 -4.25
CA LEU A 145 -2.78 -6.49 -3.07
C LEU A 145 -1.36 -6.11 -2.69
N SER A 146 -1.19 -4.92 -2.13
CA SER A 146 0.08 -4.49 -1.56
C SER A 146 0.49 -5.31 -0.34
N GLY A 147 1.79 -5.46 -0.15
CA GLY A 147 2.37 -6.12 1.01
C GLY A 147 2.47 -7.64 0.87
N PRO A 148 2.92 -8.33 1.92
CA PRO A 148 3.36 -9.72 1.83
C PRO A 148 2.25 -10.65 1.35
N LEU A 149 2.68 -11.79 0.79
CA LEU A 149 1.79 -12.90 0.46
C LEU A 149 1.09 -13.44 1.71
N GLU A 150 1.74 -13.35 2.88
CA GLU A 150 1.13 -13.70 4.16
C GLU A 150 -0.15 -12.92 4.43
N ASN A 151 -1.21 -13.67 4.77
CA ASN A 151 -2.55 -13.17 5.03
C ASN A 151 -3.15 -12.36 3.86
N ASN A 152 -2.70 -12.65 2.63
CA ASN A 152 -3.27 -12.05 1.43
C ASN A 152 -4.63 -12.67 1.11
N GLN A 153 -5.68 -11.85 1.21
CA GLN A 153 -7.08 -12.29 1.09
C GLN A 153 -7.43 -12.86 -0.29
N LEU A 154 -6.70 -12.46 -1.34
CA LEU A 154 -6.91 -13.02 -2.67
C LEU A 154 -6.27 -14.41 -2.78
N ALA A 155 -5.06 -14.58 -2.25
CA ALA A 155 -4.27 -15.79 -2.46
C ALA A 155 -4.60 -16.93 -1.47
N VAL A 156 -5.10 -16.62 -0.26
CA VAL A 156 -5.43 -17.64 0.77
C VAL A 156 -6.49 -18.64 0.32
N THR A 157 -7.29 -18.30 -0.70
CA THR A 157 -8.29 -19.21 -1.29
C THR A 157 -7.66 -20.31 -2.16
N LEU A 158 -6.40 -20.12 -2.59
CA LEU A 158 -5.61 -21.06 -3.39
C LEU A 158 -4.74 -21.94 -2.49
N ASP A 159 -5.35 -22.65 -1.53
CA ASP A 159 -4.69 -23.26 -0.37
C ASP A 159 -3.43 -24.09 -0.70
N SER A 160 -3.47 -24.92 -1.74
CA SER A 160 -2.36 -25.79 -2.14
C SER A 160 -1.16 -25.01 -2.71
N VAL A 161 -1.40 -23.96 -3.49
CA VAL A 161 -0.37 -23.09 -4.07
C VAL A 161 0.16 -22.14 -3.00
N TYR A 162 -0.75 -21.51 -2.25
CA TYR A 162 -0.46 -20.56 -1.19
C TYR A 162 0.47 -21.11 -0.13
N LYS A 163 0.14 -22.28 0.45
CA LYS A 163 0.94 -22.92 1.50
C LYS A 163 2.36 -23.24 1.08
N LYS A 164 2.60 -23.47 -0.22
CA LYS A 164 3.93 -23.77 -0.73
C LYS A 164 4.75 -22.51 -1.00
N ILE A 165 4.15 -21.50 -1.62
CA ILE A 165 4.87 -20.30 -2.09
C ILE A 165 5.11 -19.29 -0.96
N ILE A 166 4.25 -19.22 0.05
CA ILE A 166 4.42 -18.30 1.19
C ILE A 166 5.75 -18.50 1.94
N LYS A 167 6.31 -19.71 1.93
CA LYS A 167 7.59 -20.00 2.59
C LYS A 167 8.79 -19.33 1.91
N THR A 168 8.63 -18.91 0.66
CA THR A 168 9.67 -18.32 -0.17
C THR A 168 9.36 -16.88 -0.58
N SER A 169 8.22 -16.33 -0.17
CA SER A 169 7.79 -14.99 -0.58
C SER A 169 8.55 -13.90 0.17
N GLU A 170 9.09 -12.93 -0.57
CA GLU A 170 9.64 -11.70 0.01
C GLU A 170 8.55 -10.81 0.58
N SER A 171 8.84 -10.11 1.67
CA SER A 171 7.86 -9.37 2.48
C SER A 171 7.28 -8.10 1.85
N ASN A 172 7.80 -7.63 0.71
CA ASN A 172 7.52 -6.27 0.20
C ASN A 172 7.03 -6.19 -1.27
N LEU A 173 6.73 -7.32 -1.92
CA LEU A 173 6.11 -7.30 -3.26
C LEU A 173 4.59 -7.16 -3.18
N ASN A 174 3.94 -6.90 -4.32
CA ASN A 174 2.48 -7.00 -4.42
C ASN A 174 2.12 -8.42 -4.86
N TYR A 175 1.17 -9.05 -4.17
CA TYR A 175 0.75 -10.43 -4.47
C TYR A 175 -0.75 -10.53 -4.66
N GLY A 176 -1.20 -11.53 -5.42
CA GLY A 176 -2.61 -11.88 -5.49
C GLY A 176 -2.85 -13.06 -6.39
N VAL A 177 -3.83 -12.98 -7.28
CA VAL A 177 -4.28 -14.10 -8.11
C VAL A 177 -4.22 -13.76 -9.58
N TYR A 178 -3.99 -14.79 -10.38
CA TYR A 178 -4.03 -14.74 -11.84
C TYR A 178 -4.83 -15.94 -12.37
N ARG A 179 -5.83 -15.66 -13.21
CA ARG A 179 -6.74 -16.66 -13.80
C ARG A 179 -7.35 -17.64 -12.78
N ASP A 180 -7.57 -17.18 -11.54
CA ASP A 180 -8.16 -17.94 -10.43
C ASP A 180 -7.42 -19.22 -10.01
N SER A 181 -6.24 -19.51 -10.57
CA SER A 181 -5.49 -20.76 -10.29
C SER A 181 -4.01 -20.56 -10.01
N TYR A 182 -3.49 -19.35 -10.25
CA TYR A 182 -2.08 -19.01 -10.01
C TYR A 182 -1.98 -17.90 -8.99
N ILE A 183 -0.92 -17.95 -8.18
CA ILE A 183 -0.50 -16.78 -7.41
C ILE A 183 0.26 -15.86 -8.34
N LEU A 184 -0.04 -14.57 -8.25
CA LEU A 184 0.59 -13.51 -9.01
C LEU A 184 1.48 -12.68 -8.08
N SER A 185 2.68 -12.31 -8.52
CA SER A 185 3.43 -11.20 -7.94
C SER A 185 3.69 -10.12 -9.00
N ALA A 186 3.72 -8.86 -8.57
CA ALA A 186 3.96 -7.73 -9.44
C ALA A 186 4.85 -6.66 -8.79
N VAL A 187 5.80 -6.13 -9.57
CA VAL A 187 6.72 -5.07 -9.14
C VAL A 187 6.94 -4.00 -10.21
N GLN A 188 6.82 -2.74 -9.82
CA GLN A 188 7.12 -1.59 -10.66
C GLN A 188 8.64 -1.37 -10.72
N VAL A 189 9.19 -1.32 -11.93
CA VAL A 189 10.60 -1.05 -12.23
C VAL A 189 10.67 0.03 -13.31
N GLY A 190 10.88 1.27 -12.89
CA GLY A 190 10.83 2.42 -13.81
C GLY A 190 9.45 2.55 -14.48
N GLN A 191 9.41 2.50 -15.81
CA GLN A 191 8.17 2.52 -16.59
C GLN A 191 7.57 1.12 -16.84
N SER A 192 8.17 0.08 -16.28
CA SER A 192 7.76 -1.30 -16.50
C SER A 192 7.18 -1.93 -15.24
N ILE A 193 6.30 -2.91 -15.40
CA ILE A 193 5.87 -3.80 -14.33
C ILE A 193 6.36 -5.20 -14.68
N ALA A 194 7.22 -5.76 -13.81
CA ALA A 194 7.60 -7.16 -13.90
C ALA A 194 6.53 -7.99 -13.16
N ILE A 195 6.09 -9.05 -13.82
CA ILE A 195 5.01 -9.92 -13.37
C ILE A 195 5.55 -11.35 -13.30
N SER A 196 5.29 -12.04 -12.20
CA SER A 196 5.60 -13.46 -12.04
C SER A 196 4.36 -14.23 -11.58
N ILE A 197 4.16 -15.42 -12.12
CA ILE A 197 3.07 -16.32 -11.73
C ILE A 197 3.64 -17.60 -11.14
N TYR A 198 2.95 -18.11 -10.13
CA TYR A 198 3.36 -19.27 -9.37
C TYR A 198 2.23 -20.28 -9.29
N ASP A 199 2.62 -21.55 -9.41
CA ASP A 199 1.74 -22.71 -9.27
C ASP A 199 2.20 -23.57 -8.07
N SER A 200 1.63 -24.77 -7.94
CA SER A 200 2.02 -25.69 -6.88
C SER A 200 3.43 -26.28 -7.06
N SER A 201 4.12 -26.01 -8.17
CA SER A 201 5.49 -26.45 -8.46
C SER A 201 6.51 -25.38 -8.12
N GLY A 202 6.17 -24.10 -8.28
CA GLY A 202 7.05 -22.96 -8.02
C GLY A 202 6.73 -21.80 -8.94
N LEU A 203 7.76 -21.16 -9.48
CA LEU A 203 7.63 -20.16 -10.55
C LEU A 203 7.20 -20.87 -11.84
N ASP A 204 6.00 -20.56 -12.33
CA ASP A 204 5.43 -21.11 -13.57
C ASP A 204 5.81 -20.24 -14.78
N GLY A 205 5.84 -18.92 -14.59
CA GLY A 205 6.16 -17.99 -15.66
C GLY A 205 6.46 -16.57 -15.16
N ASN A 206 7.14 -15.80 -15.99
CA ASN A 206 7.35 -14.38 -15.77
C ASN A 206 7.32 -13.61 -17.09
N TRP A 207 6.92 -12.35 -17.03
CA TRP A 207 6.99 -11.43 -18.15
C TRP A 207 7.05 -9.98 -17.64
N THR A 208 7.29 -9.05 -18.55
CA THR A 208 7.30 -7.62 -18.25
C THR A 208 6.34 -6.90 -19.17
N ILE A 209 5.61 -5.93 -18.61
CA ILE A 209 4.80 -4.99 -19.37
C ILE A 209 5.41 -3.60 -19.22
N ARG A 210 5.49 -2.81 -20.29
CA ARG A 210 6.08 -1.47 -20.31
C ARG A 210 5.04 -0.42 -20.65
N GLN A 211 5.03 0.68 -19.90
CA GLN A 211 4.06 1.75 -20.08
C GLN A 211 4.13 2.30 -21.51
N ALA A 212 2.97 2.47 -22.12
CA ALA A 212 2.84 2.90 -23.50
C ALA A 212 1.69 3.91 -23.65
N PRO A 213 1.90 5.01 -24.40
CA PRO A 213 0.88 6.04 -24.59
C PRO A 213 -0.27 5.60 -25.51
N TYR A 214 -0.06 4.58 -26.33
CA TYR A 214 -1.03 4.07 -27.30
C TYR A 214 -1.11 2.55 -27.24
N PRO A 215 -2.28 1.97 -27.58
CA PRO A 215 -2.41 0.53 -27.71
C PRO A 215 -1.47 -0.06 -28.76
N GLY A 216 -1.12 -1.33 -28.57
CA GLY A 216 -0.24 -2.06 -29.47
C GLY A 216 -0.83 -2.12 -30.87
N LYS A 217 0.03 -2.12 -31.88
CA LYS A 217 -0.40 -2.31 -33.26
C LYS A 217 -0.50 -3.80 -33.51
N LYS A 218 -1.59 -4.22 -34.15
CA LYS A 218 -1.70 -5.60 -34.61
C LYS A 218 -0.60 -5.81 -35.65
N GLU A 219 0.37 -6.66 -35.35
CA GLU A 219 1.33 -7.15 -36.34
C GLU A 219 0.61 -8.25 -37.12
N ASP A 220 0.55 -8.10 -38.45
CA ASP A 220 -0.07 -9.04 -39.38
C ASP A 220 0.76 -10.32 -39.58
#